data_AF-A0A176WG84-F1
#
_entry.id   AF-A0A176WG84-F1
#
_cell.length_a   1.000
_cell.length_b   1.000
_cell.length_c   1.000
_cell.angle_alpha   90.00
_cell.angle_beta   90.00
_cell.angle_gamma   90.00
#
_symmetry.space_group_name_H-M   'P 1'
#
loop_
_entity.id
_entity.type
_entity.pdbx_description
1 polymer ?
#
loop_
_entity_poly.entity_id
_entity_poly.type
_entity_poly.pdbx_seq_one_letter_code
_entity_poly.pdbx_strand_id
1 'polypeptide(L)'
;MANNGNVSYRHQRAVGPATVLAIGKATPPTAYPQSEYPDFFFDVTNTNHKTDLKAKFARICKNSGINKRRSAEKKSSTTGEGCEWGLVVGFGPGLTVEVSVLRAIATGH
;
A
#
# COMPACT_ATOMS: atom_id res chain seq x y z
N MET A 1 -14.33 -55.67 12.56
CA MET A 1 -13.52 -54.88 13.51
C MET A 1 -12.83 -53.78 12.72
N ALA A 2 -13.27 -52.53 12.87
CA ALA A 2 -12.67 -51.38 12.18
C ALA A 2 -11.47 -50.86 12.99
N ASN A 3 -10.33 -50.64 12.35
CA ASN A 3 -9.27 -49.81 12.93
C ASN A 3 -9.01 -48.62 12.00
N ASN A 4 -9.77 -47.57 12.27
CA ASN A 4 -9.60 -46.25 11.68
C ASN A 4 -8.48 -45.54 12.47
N GLY A 5 -7.23 -45.81 12.10
CA GLY A 5 -6.05 -45.20 12.71
C GLY A 5 -5.91 -43.76 12.25
N ASN A 6 -6.27 -42.82 13.13
CA ASN A 6 -6.22 -41.38 12.93
C ASN A 6 -4.83 -40.92 12.42
N VAL A 7 -4.74 -40.56 11.14
CA VAL A 7 -3.57 -39.84 10.60
C VAL A 7 -3.60 -38.43 11.16
N SER A 8 -2.96 -38.23 12.31
CA SER A 8 -2.77 -36.91 12.89
C SER A 8 -1.82 -36.12 11.99
N TYR A 9 -2.33 -35.14 11.24
CA TYR A 9 -1.53 -34.21 10.44
C TYR A 9 -0.68 -33.33 11.36
N ARG A 10 0.46 -33.88 11.80
CA ARG A 10 1.44 -33.16 12.61
C ARG A 10 2.18 -32.18 11.70
N HIS A 11 1.71 -30.94 11.70
CA HIS A 11 2.40 -29.84 11.05
C HIS A 11 3.78 -29.65 11.71
N GLN A 12 4.86 -29.75 10.94
CA GLN A 12 6.20 -29.42 11.41
C GLN A 12 6.19 -27.95 11.87
N ARG A 13 6.56 -27.73 13.13
CA ARG A 13 6.61 -26.38 13.71
C ARG A 13 7.92 -25.71 13.31
N ALA A 14 7.85 -24.45 12.89
CA ALA A 14 9.05 -23.64 12.70
C ALA A 14 9.82 -23.52 14.02
N VAL A 15 11.14 -23.59 13.94
CA VAL A 15 12.04 -23.44 15.08
C VAL A 15 12.73 -22.09 14.98
N GLY A 16 12.60 -21.27 16.02
CA GLY A 16 13.26 -19.97 16.13
C GLY A 16 12.29 -18.77 16.12
N PRO A 17 12.83 -17.56 16.36
CA PRO A 17 12.03 -16.34 16.43
C PRO A 17 11.58 -15.87 15.05
N ALA A 18 10.38 -15.26 14.97
CA ALA A 18 9.88 -14.66 13.75
C ALA A 18 10.83 -13.56 13.25
N THR A 19 11.19 -13.61 11.96
CA THR A 19 12.15 -12.69 11.34
C THR A 19 11.54 -12.08 10.09
N VAL A 20 11.63 -10.76 9.94
CA VAL A 20 11.20 -10.06 8.71
C VAL A 20 12.25 -10.33 7.62
N LEU A 21 11.84 -11.02 6.55
CA LEU A 21 12.74 -11.42 5.47
C LEU A 21 12.67 -10.47 4.26
N ALA A 22 11.51 -9.85 4.01
CA ALA A 22 11.37 -8.84 2.98
C ALA A 22 10.22 -7.86 3.29
N ILE A 23 10.40 -6.60 2.87
CA ILE A 23 9.35 -5.58 2.83
C ILE A 23 9.40 -4.93 1.45
N GLY A 24 8.31 -5.05 0.69
CA GLY A 24 8.12 -4.32 -0.58
C GLY A 24 7.13 -3.18 -0.40
N LYS A 25 7.40 -2.02 -1.00
CA LYS A 25 6.44 -0.91 -1.07
C LYS A 25 6.26 -0.47 -2.52
N ALA A 26 5.05 -0.58 -3.04
CA ALA A 26 4.64 0.09 -4.27
C ALA A 26 4.19 1.52 -3.93
N THR A 27 4.66 2.49 -4.71
CA THR A 27 4.20 3.86 -4.58
C THR A 27 4.13 4.52 -5.94
N PRO A 28 3.13 5.39 -6.18
CA PRO A 28 2.99 6.05 -7.47
C PRO A 28 4.24 6.86 -7.85
N PRO A 29 4.61 6.93 -9.13
CA PRO A 29 5.77 7.67 -9.59
C PRO A 29 5.60 9.18 -9.41
N THR A 30 4.35 9.66 -9.40
CA THR A 30 3.97 11.06 -9.24
C THR A 30 4.11 11.52 -7.80
N ALA A 31 5.14 12.33 -7.53
CA ALA A 31 5.42 12.93 -6.23
C ALA A 31 5.26 14.44 -6.28
N TYR A 32 4.45 15.00 -5.37
CA TYR A 32 4.22 16.42 -5.21
C TYR A 32 4.93 16.93 -3.94
N PRO A 33 5.72 18.02 -4.03
CA PRO A 33 6.28 18.68 -2.86
C PRO A 33 5.19 19.18 -1.92
N GLN A 34 5.39 19.03 -0.61
CA GLN A 34 4.42 19.50 0.39
C GLN A 34 4.24 21.03 0.37
N SER A 35 5.23 21.77 -0.14
CA SER A 35 5.18 23.22 -0.35
C SER A 35 4.22 23.64 -1.46
N GLU A 36 4.14 22.87 -2.54
CA GLU A 36 3.32 23.14 -3.73
C GLU A 36 1.92 22.48 -3.64
N TYR A 37 1.76 21.54 -2.71
CA TYR A 37 0.52 20.80 -2.49
C TYR A 37 -0.72 21.69 -2.22
N PRO A 38 -0.63 22.82 -1.48
CA PRO A 38 -1.76 23.73 -1.31
C PRO A 38 -2.25 24.35 -2.62
N ASP A 39 -1.35 24.71 -3.52
CA ASP A 39 -1.73 25.29 -4.80
C ASP A 39 -2.44 24.24 -5.66
N PHE A 40 -1.78 23.09 -5.83
CA PHE A 40 -2.32 21.94 -6.54
C PHE A 40 -3.72 21.53 -6.03
N PHE A 41 -3.90 21.42 -4.70
CA PHE A 41 -5.18 20.98 -4.12
C PHE A 41 -6.32 21.98 -4.41
N PHE A 42 -6.06 23.28 -4.31
CA PHE A 42 -7.07 24.32 -4.54
C PHE A 42 -7.34 24.54 -6.04
N ASP A 43 -6.34 24.27 -6.90
CA ASP A 43 -6.47 24.24 -8.36
C ASP A 43 -7.40 23.11 -8.80
N VAL A 44 -7.10 21.86 -8.41
CA VAL A 44 -7.87 20.67 -8.81
C VAL A 44 -9.30 20.70 -8.27
N THR A 45 -9.51 21.27 -7.09
CA THR A 45 -10.85 21.36 -6.48
C THR A 45 -11.64 22.60 -6.92
N ASN A 46 -11.07 23.45 -7.79
CA ASN A 46 -11.68 24.72 -8.22
C ASN A 46 -12.07 25.63 -7.03
N THR A 47 -11.25 25.64 -5.98
CA THR A 47 -11.50 26.42 -4.75
C THR A 47 -10.51 27.56 -4.53
N ASN A 48 -9.74 27.93 -5.56
CA ASN A 48 -8.72 29.00 -5.49
C ASN A 48 -9.20 30.34 -4.94
N HIS A 49 -10.47 30.67 -5.12
CA HIS A 49 -11.08 31.89 -4.59
C HIS A 49 -11.16 31.91 -3.05
N LYS A 50 -10.93 30.79 -2.37
CA LYS A 50 -10.94 30.66 -0.90
C LYS A 50 -9.54 30.89 -0.31
N THR A 51 -9.04 32.11 -0.44
CA THR A 51 -7.68 32.50 -0.06
C THR A 51 -7.38 32.28 1.43
N ASP A 52 -8.32 32.57 2.33
CA ASP A 52 -8.14 32.35 3.78
C ASP A 52 -7.99 30.88 4.13
N LEU A 53 -8.79 30.03 3.48
CA LEU A 53 -8.72 28.59 3.66
C LEU A 53 -7.41 28.03 3.09
N LYS A 54 -6.97 28.55 1.93
CA LYS A 54 -5.69 28.22 1.31
C LYS A 54 -4.52 28.59 2.22
N ALA A 55 -4.54 29.77 2.83
CA ALA A 55 -3.52 30.20 3.79
C ALA A 55 -3.47 29.30 5.03
N LYS A 56 -4.64 28.94 5.59
CA LYS A 56 -4.71 28.00 6.72
C LYS A 56 -4.19 26.62 6.34
N PHE A 57 -4.53 26.14 5.14
CA PHE A 57 -4.09 24.86 4.62
C PHE A 57 -2.58 24.82 4.33
N ALA A 58 -2.02 25.90 3.78
CA ALA A 58 -0.59 26.05 3.57
C ALA A 58 0.18 25.98 4.91
N ARG A 59 -0.35 26.59 5.97
CA ARG A 59 0.22 26.48 7.32
C ARG A 59 0.19 25.05 7.84
N ILE A 60 -0.90 24.32 7.63
CA ILE A 60 -0.99 22.88 8.00
C ILE A 60 0.05 22.08 7.22
N CYS A 61 0.19 22.33 5.92
CA CYS A 61 1.17 21.64 5.08
C CYS A 61 2.60 21.90 5.56
N LYS A 62 2.93 23.15 5.90
CA LYS A 62 4.24 23.52 6.46
C LYS A 62 4.54 22.84 7.80
N ASN A 63 3.54 22.70 8.66
CA ASN A 63 3.71 22.12 10.00
C ASN A 63 3.55 20.59 10.05
N SER A 64 3.24 19.95 8.93
CA SER A 64 2.92 18.51 8.89
C SER A 64 4.12 17.56 9.01
N GLY A 65 5.36 18.07 8.93
CA GLY A 65 6.57 17.23 8.90
C GLY A 65 6.70 16.35 7.64
N ILE A 66 5.89 16.61 6.61
CA ILE A 66 5.90 15.89 5.34
C ILE A 66 6.69 16.70 4.32
N ASN A 67 7.62 16.05 3.61
CA ASN A 67 8.38 16.71 2.53
C ASN A 67 7.71 16.56 1.16
N LYS A 68 7.17 15.37 0.86
CA LYS A 68 6.52 15.07 -0.42
C LYS A 68 5.41 14.04 -0.25
N ARG A 69 4.34 14.19 -1.02
CA ARG A 69 3.24 13.22 -1.11
C ARG A 69 3.25 12.55 -2.47
N ARG A 70 2.97 11.26 -2.52
CA ARG A 70 2.76 10.53 -3.77
C ARG A 70 1.26 10.43 -4.00
N SER A 71 0.78 10.93 -5.14
CA SER A 71 -0.66 10.89 -5.49
C SER A 71 -0.83 9.92 -6.65
N ALA A 72 -1.79 9.00 -6.54
CA ALA A 72 -2.12 8.03 -7.58
C ALA A 72 -2.97 8.66 -8.71
N GLU A 73 -2.76 9.93 -9.03
CA GLU A 73 -3.63 10.69 -9.94
C GLU A 73 -3.69 10.13 -11.38
N LYS A 74 -2.79 9.21 -11.73
CA LYS A 74 -3.10 8.27 -12.82
C LYS A 74 -4.30 7.43 -12.39
N LYS A 75 -5.48 7.75 -12.93
CA LYS A 75 -6.72 6.96 -12.92
C LYS A 75 -6.45 5.52 -13.31
N SER A 76 -5.92 4.77 -12.37
CA SER A 76 -5.76 3.34 -12.44
C SER A 76 -7.08 2.75 -12.00
N SER A 77 -7.65 1.89 -12.84
CA SER A 77 -8.89 1.17 -12.55
C SER A 77 -8.81 0.28 -11.30
N THR A 78 -7.61 -0.01 -10.81
CA THR A 78 -7.38 -0.89 -9.66
C THR A 78 -6.44 -0.28 -8.63
N THR A 79 -6.53 -0.73 -7.38
CA THR A 79 -5.57 -0.42 -6.30
C THR A 79 -4.15 -0.92 -6.58
N GLY A 80 -3.95 -1.70 -7.66
CA GLY A 80 -2.67 -2.20 -8.15
C GLY A 80 -1.99 -1.31 -9.20
N GLU A 81 -2.26 0.00 -9.21
CA GLU A 81 -1.68 0.98 -10.16
C GLU A 81 -1.85 0.62 -11.66
N GLY A 82 -2.81 -0.25 -12.00
CA GLY A 82 -3.23 -0.60 -13.36
C GLY A 82 -3.20 -2.10 -13.61
N CYS A 83 -2.60 -2.86 -12.70
CA CYS A 83 -2.54 -4.31 -12.75
C CYS A 83 -3.75 -4.93 -12.02
N GLU A 84 -4.44 -5.90 -12.65
CA GLU A 84 -5.52 -6.67 -12.00
C GLU A 84 -4.98 -7.70 -11.01
N TRP A 85 -3.78 -8.21 -11.26
CA TRP A 85 -3.17 -9.30 -10.51
C TRP A 85 -1.79 -8.91 -9.98
N GLY A 86 -1.46 -9.38 -8.77
CA GLY A 86 -0.16 -9.22 -8.13
C GLY A 86 0.31 -10.50 -7.45
N LEU A 87 1.60 -10.58 -7.14
CA LEU A 87 2.20 -11.72 -6.46
C LEU A 87 2.83 -11.27 -5.14
N VAL A 88 2.58 -12.03 -4.08
CA VAL A 88 3.38 -11.97 -2.85
C VAL A 88 4.20 -13.25 -2.76
N VAL A 89 5.51 -13.10 -2.69
CA VAL A 89 6.45 -14.20 -2.48
C VAL A 89 7.07 -14.05 -1.09
N GLY A 90 6.73 -14.95 -0.19
CA GLY A 90 7.37 -15.12 1.10
C GLY A 90 8.41 -16.22 1.02
N PHE A 91 9.62 -15.96 1.51
CA PHE A 91 10.63 -17.00 1.74
C PHE A 91 10.62 -17.32 3.22
N GLY A 92 10.64 -18.58 3.61
CA GLY A 92 10.68 -19.02 5.01
C GLY A 92 12.04 -19.65 5.39
N PRO A 93 12.35 -19.75 6.69
CA PRO A 93 13.54 -20.45 7.16
C PRO A 93 13.47 -21.94 6.78
N GLY A 94 14.49 -22.43 6.07
CA GLY A 94 14.52 -23.80 5.53
C GLY A 94 14.19 -23.92 4.04
N LEU A 95 14.23 -22.81 3.28
CA LEU A 95 14.02 -22.78 1.81
C LEU A 95 12.57 -23.01 1.37
N THR A 96 11.59 -22.69 2.22
CA THR A 96 10.17 -22.71 1.82
C THR A 96 9.81 -21.43 1.06
N VAL A 97 9.07 -21.57 -0.04
CA VAL A 97 8.54 -20.44 -0.82
C VAL A 97 7.02 -20.48 -0.71
N GLU A 98 6.43 -19.43 -0.15
CA GLU A 98 4.99 -19.23 -0.14
C GLU A 98 4.64 -18.17 -1.17
N VAL A 99 3.80 -18.54 -2.13
CA VAL A 99 3.39 -17.67 -3.23
C VAL A 99 1.89 -17.46 -3.14
N SER A 100 1.46 -16.24 -2.82
CA SER A 100 0.05 -15.84 -2.79
C SER A 100 -0.27 -14.94 -3.96
N VAL A 101 -1.34 -15.26 -4.70
CA VAL A 101 -1.88 -14.41 -5.76
C VAL A 101 -2.80 -13.36 -5.12
N LEU A 102 -2.54 -12.10 -5.43
CA LEU A 102 -3.38 -10.98 -5.01
C LEU A 102 -4.22 -10.49 -6.17
N ARG A 103 -5.50 -10.24 -5.91
CA ARG A 103 -6.39 -9.55 -6.83
C ARG A 103 -6.52 -8.10 -6.40
N ALA A 104 -6.28 -7.18 -7.33
CA ALA A 104 -6.45 -5.76 -7.07
C ALA A 104 -7.94 -5.43 -6.97
N ILE A 105 -8.29 -4.57 -6.01
CA ILE A 105 -9.68 -4.13 -5.81
C ILE A 105 -9.92 -2.95 -6.74
N ALA A 106 -11.07 -2.95 -7.41
CA ALA A 106 -11.48 -1.82 -8.23
C ALA A 106 -11.71 -0.61 -7.32
N THR A 107 -11.07 0.52 -7.66
CA THR A 107 -11.36 1.79 -7.01
C THR A 107 -12.67 2.27 -7.61
N GLY A 108 -13.80 1.96 -6.96
CA GLY A 108 -15.13 2.26 -7.47
C GLY A 108 -15.24 3.71 -7.94
N HIS A 109 -15.45 3.87 -9.24
CA HIS A 109 -15.71 5.13 -9.92
C HIS A 109 -17.10 5.07 -10.54
#